data_AF-A0A5X8YQZ3-F1
#
_entry.id   AF-A0A5X8YQZ3-F1
#
_cell.length_a   1.000
_cell.length_b   1.000
_cell.length_c   1.000
_cell.angle_alpha   90.00
_cell.angle_beta   90.00
_cell.angle_gamma   90.00
#
_symmetry.space_group_name_H-M   'P 1'
#
loop_
_entity.id
_entity.type
_entity.pdbx_description
1 polymer ?
#
loop_
_entity_poly.entity_id
_entity_poly.type
_entity_poly.pdbx_seq_one_letter_code
_entity_poly.pdbx_strand_id
1 'polypeptide(L)'
;MLLNWQGRQHMSRNRNTRITSYEIAEYMIRTKALLSAKELAAILAKEYPHLDINTRDVYLRLKSISVSRHSSVWVDESSRPRKFRIHSLNPEFFRRSRAPRRYGDDIKNVLHMTNDEKERREHKLWVMARQLFNTIARQHRQHNHSLSH
;
A
#
# COMPACT_ATOMS: atom_id res chain seq x y z
N MET A 1 -5.00 8.62 -26.10
CA MET A 1 -3.67 7.99 -25.91
C MET A 1 -3.81 6.95 -24.80
N LEU A 2 -3.92 5.68 -25.18
CA LEU A 2 -4.10 4.53 -24.30
C LEU A 2 -2.72 4.03 -23.88
N LEU A 3 -2.35 4.20 -22.60
CA LEU A 3 -1.13 3.61 -22.06
C LEU A 3 -1.37 2.13 -21.75
N ASN A 4 -0.77 1.29 -22.59
CA ASN A 4 -0.62 -0.16 -22.42
C ASN A 4 0.05 -0.49 -21.09
N TRP A 5 -0.64 -1.25 -20.23
CA TRP A 5 -0.13 -1.80 -18.97
C TRP A 5 0.48 -3.20 -19.12
N GLN A 6 1.10 -3.50 -20.27
CA GLN A 6 1.91 -4.70 -20.46
C GLN A 6 3.31 -4.46 -19.88
N GLY A 7 3.50 -4.80 -18.60
CA GLY A 7 4.82 -4.64 -17.97
C GLY A 7 4.98 -5.16 -16.55
N ARG A 8 4.10 -6.05 -16.06
CA ARG A 8 4.30 -6.70 -14.76
C ARG A 8 4.03 -8.19 -14.84
N GLN A 9 4.92 -8.89 -15.55
CA GLN A 9 5.05 -10.33 -15.41
C GLN A 9 6.43 -10.65 -14.84
N HIS A 10 6.41 -11.52 -13.84
CA HIS A 10 7.50 -12.37 -13.39
C HIS A 10 8.64 -11.78 -12.55
N MET A 11 8.40 -11.69 -11.23
CA MET A 11 9.45 -12.03 -10.25
C MET A 11 8.98 -13.23 -9.42
N SER A 12 9.59 -14.39 -9.68
CA SER A 12 9.46 -15.60 -8.87
C SER A 12 9.97 -15.31 -7.45
N ARG A 13 9.06 -15.21 -6.47
CA ARG A 13 9.38 -15.13 -5.03
C ARG A 13 8.42 -16.04 -4.28
N ASN A 14 8.89 -17.23 -3.88
CA ASN A 14 8.24 -18.21 -2.99
C ASN A 14 6.72 -18.33 -3.16
N ARG A 15 6.24 -19.32 -3.94
CA ARG A 15 4.81 -19.61 -4.14
C ARG A 15 4.12 -19.98 -2.83
N ASN A 16 3.79 -18.96 -2.04
CA ASN A 16 2.74 -19.03 -1.04
C ASN A 16 1.45 -19.12 -1.85
N THR A 17 0.92 -20.34 -2.00
CA THR A 17 -0.36 -20.57 -2.67
C THR A 17 -1.50 -19.91 -1.90
N ARG A 18 -1.31 -19.55 -0.63
CA ARG A 18 -2.38 -18.97 0.20
C ARG A 18 -2.67 -17.52 -0.11
N ILE A 19 -3.96 -17.20 -0.13
CA ILE A 19 -4.45 -15.83 -0.24
C ILE A 19 -4.02 -14.95 0.94
N THR A 20 -3.77 -13.67 0.67
CA THR A 20 -3.24 -12.72 1.65
C THR A 20 -4.23 -11.57 1.90
N SER A 21 -3.94 -10.76 2.92
CA SER A 21 -4.74 -9.54 3.17
C SER A 21 -4.69 -8.54 2.01
N TYR A 22 -3.66 -8.60 1.16
CA TYR A 22 -3.52 -7.68 0.04
C TYR A 22 -4.57 -7.95 -1.03
N GLU A 23 -4.66 -9.19 -1.54
CA GLU A 23 -5.63 -9.55 -2.59
C GLU A 23 -7.07 -9.36 -2.09
N ILE A 24 -7.33 -9.69 -0.83
CA ILE A 24 -8.63 -9.45 -0.17
C ILE A 24 -8.97 -7.95 -0.15
N ALA A 25 -8.04 -7.11 0.31
CA ALA A 25 -8.29 -5.68 0.44
C ALA A 25 -8.42 -5.01 -0.93
N GLU A 26 -7.57 -5.36 -1.89
CA GLU A 26 -7.62 -4.87 -3.26
C GLU A 26 -8.98 -5.14 -3.91
N TYR A 27 -9.44 -6.40 -3.86
CA TYR A 27 -10.75 -6.76 -4.40
C TYR A 27 -11.89 -5.99 -3.74
N MET A 28 -11.89 -5.93 -2.41
CA MET A 28 -12.97 -5.30 -1.63
C MET A 28 -13.03 -3.78 -1.83
N ILE A 29 -11.88 -3.10 -1.94
CA ILE A 29 -11.81 -1.66 -2.20
C ILE A 29 -12.24 -1.35 -3.64
N ARG A 30 -11.77 -2.16 -4.61
CA ARG A 30 -12.11 -2.00 -6.04
C ARG A 30 -13.61 -2.15 -6.28
N THR A 31 -14.23 -3.19 -5.71
CA THR A 31 -15.64 -3.51 -5.93
C THR A 31 -16.59 -2.78 -4.99
N LYS A 32 -16.08 -2.22 -3.87
CA LYS A 32 -16.86 -1.58 -2.81
C LYS A 32 -17.98 -2.47 -2.26
N ALA A 33 -17.85 -3.79 -2.42
CA ALA A 33 -18.87 -4.77 -2.09
C ALA A 33 -19.00 -4.95 -0.58
N LEU A 34 -20.23 -5.28 -0.15
CA LEU A 34 -20.52 -5.73 1.20
C LEU A 34 -20.67 -7.24 1.20
N LEU A 35 -19.66 -7.96 1.69
CA LEU A 35 -19.58 -9.41 1.54
C LEU A 35 -19.27 -10.09 2.87
N SER A 36 -19.88 -11.26 3.08
CA SER A 36 -19.43 -12.21 4.09
C SER A 36 -18.15 -12.91 3.64
N ALA A 37 -17.42 -13.49 4.59
CA ALA A 37 -16.22 -14.26 4.28
C ALA A 37 -16.49 -15.45 3.33
N LYS A 38 -17.69 -16.06 3.41
CA LYS A 38 -18.09 -17.18 2.55
C LYS A 38 -18.30 -16.72 1.10
N GLU A 39 -19.04 -15.64 0.92
CA GLU A 39 -19.28 -15.06 -0.41
C GLU A 39 -17.97 -14.60 -1.04
N LEU A 40 -17.13 -13.91 -0.25
CA LEU A 40 -15.83 -13.44 -0.72
C LEU A 40 -14.89 -14.59 -1.11
N ALA A 41 -14.83 -15.66 -0.32
CA ALA A 41 -14.01 -16.83 -0.65
C ALA A 41 -14.43 -17.48 -1.98
N ALA A 42 -15.74 -17.62 -2.23
CA ALA A 42 -16.25 -18.18 -3.47
C ALA A 42 -15.92 -17.31 -4.70
N ILE A 43 -15.90 -15.99 -4.53
CA ILE A 43 -15.51 -15.06 -5.59
C ILE A 43 -14.00 -15.11 -5.84
N LEU A 44 -13.20 -15.04 -4.78
CA LEU A 44 -11.74 -15.05 -4.89
C LEU A 44 -11.24 -16.37 -5.51
N ALA A 45 -11.91 -17.50 -5.25
CA ALA A 45 -11.62 -18.79 -5.91
C ALA A 45 -11.81 -18.75 -7.43
N LYS A 46 -12.70 -17.91 -7.94
CA LYS A 46 -12.90 -17.71 -9.38
C LYS A 46 -11.91 -16.72 -9.96
N GLU A 47 -11.62 -15.62 -9.25
CA GLU A 47 -10.67 -14.59 -9.73
C GLU A 47 -9.20 -15.06 -9.67
N TYR A 48 -8.85 -15.84 -8.65
CA TYR A 48 -7.47 -16.30 -8.40
C TYR A 48 -7.41 -17.83 -8.31
N PRO A 49 -7.60 -18.55 -9.43
CA PRO A 49 -7.67 -20.02 -9.43
C PRO A 49 -6.33 -20.69 -9.05
N HIS A 50 -5.23 -19.94 -9.05
CA HIS A 50 -3.90 -20.41 -8.66
C HIS A 50 -3.64 -20.29 -7.14
N LEU A 51 -4.57 -19.71 -6.37
CA LEU A 51 -4.45 -19.56 -4.94
C LEU A 51 -5.32 -20.59 -4.19
N ASP A 52 -4.76 -21.12 -3.10
CA ASP A 52 -5.48 -21.86 -2.06
C ASP A 52 -6.28 -20.89 -1.19
N ILE A 53 -7.60 -21.02 -1.25
CA ILE A 53 -8.54 -20.10 -0.62
C ILE A 53 -9.41 -20.87 0.36
N ASN A 54 -9.18 -20.62 1.63
CA ASN A 54 -9.97 -21.16 2.72
C ASN A 54 -10.87 -20.07 3.31
N THR A 55 -12.18 -20.34 3.42
CA THR A 55 -13.17 -19.42 4.02
C THR A 55 -12.77 -18.96 5.43
N ARG A 56 -12.16 -19.84 6.23
CA ARG A 56 -11.66 -19.52 7.58
C ARG A 56 -10.52 -18.51 7.52
N ASP A 57 -9.59 -18.70 6.59
CA ASP A 57 -8.45 -17.78 6.41
C ASP A 57 -8.94 -16.42 5.93
N VAL A 58 -9.87 -16.38 4.98
CA VAL A 58 -10.51 -15.14 4.52
C VAL A 58 -11.17 -14.41 5.70
N TYR A 59 -11.94 -15.12 6.53
CA TYR A 59 -12.56 -14.54 7.72
C TYR A 59 -11.53 -13.98 8.71
N LEU A 60 -10.47 -14.74 9.02
CA LEU A 60 -9.42 -14.28 9.94
C LEU A 60 -8.70 -13.03 9.42
N ARG A 61 -8.48 -12.95 8.10
CA ARG A 61 -7.88 -11.77 7.46
C ARG A 61 -8.83 -10.58 7.49
N LEU A 62 -10.11 -10.76 7.17
CA LEU A 62 -11.13 -9.70 7.29
C LEU A 62 -11.25 -9.19 8.73
N LYS A 63 -11.27 -10.09 9.71
CA LYS A 63 -11.28 -9.74 11.14
C LYS A 63 -10.03 -8.97 11.54
N SER A 64 -8.85 -9.39 11.08
CA SER A 64 -7.59 -8.66 11.35
C SER A 64 -7.58 -7.28 10.71
N ILE A 65 -8.19 -7.13 9.54
CA ILE A 65 -8.33 -5.83 8.88
C ILE A 65 -9.31 -4.97 9.70
N SER A 66 -10.50 -5.46 10.03
CA SER A 66 -11.53 -4.68 10.73
C SER A 66 -11.11 -4.15 12.11
N VAL A 67 -10.22 -4.83 12.82
CA VAL A 67 -9.73 -4.38 14.15
C VAL A 67 -8.50 -3.47 14.06
N SER A 68 -7.99 -3.19 12.87
CA SER A 68 -6.77 -2.42 12.71
C SER A 68 -7.04 -0.92 12.66
N ARG A 69 -6.27 -0.16 13.46
CA ARG A 69 -6.20 1.32 13.40
C ARG A 69 -5.75 1.87 12.04
N HIS A 70 -5.20 1.03 11.18
CA HIS A 70 -4.71 1.41 9.84
C HIS A 70 -5.75 1.12 8.76
N SER A 71 -7.01 0.90 9.12
CA SER A 71 -8.06 0.53 8.18
C SER A 71 -9.35 1.29 8.47
N SER A 72 -10.16 1.49 7.43
CA SER A 72 -11.54 1.93 7.55
C SER A 72 -12.45 0.84 7.00
N VAL A 73 -13.21 0.21 7.89
CA VAL A 73 -14.04 -0.96 7.59
C VAL A 73 -15.39 -0.80 8.25
N TRP A 74 -16.45 -1.02 7.49
CA TRP A 74 -17.79 -1.18 8.03
C TRP A 74 -18.09 -2.67 8.19
N VAL A 75 -18.63 -3.05 9.35
CA VAL A 75 -18.98 -4.43 9.67
C VAL A 75 -20.45 -4.49 10.01
N ASP A 76 -21.20 -5.28 9.25
CA ASP A 76 -22.58 -5.60 9.55
C ASP A 76 -22.62 -6.73 10.58
N GLU A 77 -23.04 -6.39 11.80
CA GLU A 77 -23.19 -7.34 12.90
C GLU A 77 -24.64 -7.79 13.13
N SER A 78 -25.60 -7.25 12.37
CA SER A 78 -27.04 -7.52 12.53
C SER A 78 -27.41 -8.99 12.33
N SER A 79 -26.62 -9.72 11.54
CA SER A 79 -26.85 -11.13 11.21
C SER A 79 -25.55 -11.94 11.15
N ARG A 80 -25.69 -13.27 11.12
CA ARG A 80 -24.59 -14.21 10.88
C ARG A 80 -24.82 -14.90 9.54
N PRO A 81 -23.80 -15.08 8.69
CA PRO A 81 -22.41 -14.62 8.86
C PRO A 81 -22.26 -13.09 8.73
N ARG A 82 -21.32 -12.51 9.50
CA ARG A 82 -21.02 -11.06 9.43
C ARG A 82 -20.58 -10.66 8.03
N LYS A 83 -21.00 -9.47 7.60
CA LYS A 83 -20.57 -8.88 6.33
C LYS A 83 -19.60 -7.73 6.56
N PHE A 84 -18.65 -7.58 5.65
CA PHE A 84 -17.58 -6.60 5.74
C PHE A 84 -17.59 -5.74 4.49
N ARG A 85 -17.27 -4.46 4.66
CA ARG A 85 -16.99 -3.53 3.58
C ARG A 85 -15.74 -2.74 3.94
N ILE A 86 -14.70 -2.86 3.11
CA ILE A 86 -13.45 -2.12 3.30
C ILE A 86 -13.53 -0.84 2.47
N HIS A 87 -13.45 0.31 3.14
CA HIS A 87 -13.46 1.62 2.48
C HIS A 87 -12.05 2.05 2.08
N SER A 88 -11.10 1.87 2.99
CA SER A 88 -9.70 2.21 2.76
C SER A 88 -8.78 1.40 3.69
N LEU A 89 -7.54 1.22 3.26
CA LEU A 89 -6.52 0.52 4.03
C LEU A 89 -5.20 1.28 3.88
N ASN A 90 -4.63 1.72 4.99
CA ASN A 90 -3.35 2.41 5.00
C ASN A 90 -2.21 1.39 4.77
N PRO A 91 -1.23 1.68 3.89
CA PRO A 91 -0.08 0.80 3.66
C PRO A 91 0.68 0.32 4.92
N GLU A 92 0.66 1.10 6.02
CA GLU A 92 1.22 0.70 7.32
C GLU A 92 0.63 -0.62 7.86
N PHE A 93 -0.61 -0.95 7.49
CA PHE A 93 -1.24 -2.22 7.84
C PHE A 93 -0.37 -3.41 7.41
N PHE A 94 0.23 -3.32 6.22
CA PHE A 94 1.06 -4.37 5.65
C PHE A 94 2.48 -4.39 6.22
N ARG A 95 2.97 -3.29 6.82
CA ARG A 95 4.32 -3.24 7.43
C ARG A 95 4.42 -4.08 8.70
N ARG A 96 3.34 -4.16 9.48
CA ARG A 96 3.28 -5.02 10.68
C ARG A 96 2.95 -6.47 10.38
N SER A 97 2.47 -6.76 9.17
CA SER A 97 2.29 -8.13 8.73
C SER A 97 3.68 -8.78 8.69
N ARG A 98 3.93 -9.70 9.63
CA ARG A 98 5.21 -10.36 9.95
C ARG A 98 5.78 -11.22 8.81
N ALA A 99 5.86 -10.69 7.61
CA ALA A 99 6.59 -11.27 6.50
C ALA A 99 7.59 -10.25 5.93
N PRO A 100 8.70 -9.98 6.65
CA PRO A 100 9.84 -9.21 6.12
C PRO A 100 10.37 -9.74 4.77
N ARG A 101 10.00 -10.97 4.40
CA ARG A 101 10.45 -11.68 3.19
C ARG A 101 9.72 -11.27 1.89
N ARG A 102 8.81 -10.28 1.92
CA ARG A 102 7.90 -9.98 0.79
C ARG A 102 8.19 -8.68 0.02
N TYR A 103 9.11 -7.85 0.50
CA TYR A 103 9.57 -6.68 -0.25
C TYR A 103 10.95 -6.99 -0.84
N GLY A 104 11.24 -6.47 -2.03
CA GLY A 104 12.57 -6.65 -2.64
C GLY A 104 13.66 -6.05 -1.75
N ASP A 105 14.92 -6.44 -2.00
CA ASP A 105 16.07 -5.95 -1.22
C ASP A 105 16.20 -4.41 -1.25
N ASP A 106 15.60 -3.76 -2.25
CA ASP A 106 15.48 -2.32 -2.43
C ASP A 106 14.67 -1.62 -1.31
N ILE A 107 13.61 -2.26 -0.83
CA ILE A 107 12.69 -1.67 0.16
C ILE A 107 13.03 -2.13 1.59
N LYS A 108 13.77 -3.23 1.73
CA LYS A 108 14.19 -3.79 3.02
C LYS A 108 14.95 -2.76 3.87
N ASN A 109 15.92 -2.06 3.28
CA ASN A 109 16.68 -1.03 3.97
C ASN A 109 15.78 0.14 4.42
N VAL A 110 14.82 0.54 3.59
CA VAL A 110 13.88 1.64 3.91
C VAL A 110 12.89 1.27 5.02
N LEU A 111 12.49 -0.01 5.10
CA LEU A 111 11.60 -0.52 6.14
C LEU A 111 12.31 -0.68 7.50
N HIS A 112 13.61 -0.98 7.50
CA HIS A 112 14.41 -1.10 8.71
C HIS A 112 15.03 0.22 9.19
N MET A 113 14.89 1.31 8.43
CA MET A 113 15.33 2.64 8.87
C MET A 113 14.63 3.04 10.17
N THR A 114 15.44 3.44 11.14
CA THR A 114 15.02 4.11 12.37
C THR A 114 14.34 5.45 12.05
N ASN A 115 13.57 5.99 13.00
CA ASN A 115 12.88 7.27 12.79
C ASN A 115 13.89 8.40 12.50
N ASP A 116 15.01 8.45 13.23
CA ASP A 116 16.09 9.42 13.02
C ASP A 116 16.68 9.35 11.61
N GLU A 117 16.83 8.14 11.05
CA GLU A 117 17.34 7.97 9.69
C GLU A 117 16.35 8.45 8.64
N LYS A 118 15.04 8.29 8.87
CA LYS A 118 14.00 8.83 7.99
C LYS A 118 13.98 10.34 8.03
N GLU A 119 14.06 10.91 9.23
CA GLU A 119 14.09 12.35 9.45
C GLU A 119 15.31 12.99 8.76
N ARG A 120 16.50 12.38 8.87
CA ARG A 120 17.71 12.85 8.14
C ARG A 120 17.54 12.81 6.63
N ARG A 121 16.84 11.81 6.09
CA ARG A 121 16.61 11.68 4.65
C ARG A 121 15.68 12.79 4.13
N GLU A 122 14.60 13.05 4.85
CA GLU A 122 13.66 14.12 4.54
C GLU A 122 14.32 15.50 4.72
N HIS A 123 15.12 15.67 5.78
CA HIS A 123 15.89 16.88 6.01
C HIS A 123 16.87 17.17 4.87
N LYS A 124 17.54 16.15 4.32
CA LYS A 124 18.46 16.31 3.19
C LYS A 124 17.76 16.88 1.94
N LEU A 125 16.54 16.43 1.66
CA LEU A 125 15.73 16.94 0.54
C LEU A 125 15.35 18.40 0.75
N TRP A 126 14.96 18.78 1.98
CA TRP A 126 14.67 20.16 2.35
C TRP A 126 15.89 21.08 2.21
N VAL A 127 17.07 20.61 2.64
CA VAL A 127 18.33 21.36 2.49
C VAL A 127 18.66 21.57 1.02
N MET A 128 18.54 20.54 0.19
CA MET A 128 18.77 20.65 -1.26
C MET A 128 17.79 21.61 -1.93
N ALA A 129 16.49 21.51 -1.62
CA ALA A 129 15.48 22.43 -2.14
C ALA A 129 15.80 23.89 -1.77
N ARG A 130 16.17 24.14 -0.51
CA ARG A 130 16.56 25.47 -0.04
C ARG A 130 17.81 26.01 -0.75
N GLN A 131 18.80 25.15 -1.02
CA GLN A 131 19.99 25.53 -1.79
C GLN A 131 19.62 25.95 -3.23
N LEU A 132 18.74 25.18 -3.90
CA LEU A 132 18.25 25.49 -5.24
C LEU A 132 17.50 26.83 -5.28
N PHE A 133 16.60 27.06 -4.31
CA PHE A 133 15.89 28.34 -4.21
C PHE A 133 16.84 29.51 -4.01
N ASN A 134 17.86 29.34 -3.16
CA ASN A 134 18.86 30.39 -2.93
C ASN A 134 19.71 30.66 -4.18
N THR A 135 20.06 29.64 -4.97
CA THR A 135 20.79 29.84 -6.22
C THR A 135 19.95 30.60 -7.25
N ILE A 136 18.67 30.24 -7.41
CA ILE A 136 17.75 30.92 -8.33
C ILE A 136 17.55 32.38 -7.89
N ALA A 137 17.33 32.62 -6.60
CA ALA A 137 17.16 33.95 -6.05
C ALA A 137 18.43 34.83 -6.15
N ARG A 138 19.62 34.22 -6.17
CA ARG A 138 20.89 34.92 -6.41
C ARG A 138 21.06 35.28 -7.89
N GLN A 139 20.77 34.34 -8.79
CA GLN A 139 20.82 34.56 -10.24
C GLN A 139 19.84 35.67 -10.68
N HIS A 140 18.60 35.66 -10.16
CA HIS A 140 17.61 36.70 -10.46
C HIS A 140 18.04 38.10 -10.00
N ARG A 141 18.72 38.19 -8.85
CA ARG A 141 19.28 39.47 -8.37
C ARG A 141 20.44 39.98 -9.23
N GLN A 142 21.31 39.08 -9.71
CA GLN A 142 22.41 39.44 -10.62
C GLN A 142 21.90 39.83 -12.02
N HIS A 143 20.85 39.16 -12.51
CA HIS A 143 20.21 39.51 -13.78
C HIS A 143 19.52 40.88 -13.73
N ASN A 144 18.84 41.21 -12.63
CA ASN A 144 18.23 42.54 -12.48
C ASN A 144 19.26 43.67 -12.31
N HIS A 145 20.42 43.39 -11.69
CA HIS A 145 21.52 44.36 -11.60
C HIS A 145 22.27 44.60 -12.92
N SER A 146 22.24 43.64 -13.85
CA SER A 146 22.84 43.80 -15.19
C SER A 146 21.91 44.49 -16.19
N LEU A 147 20.60 44.49 -15.94
CA LEU A 147 19.59 45.21 -16.73
C LEU A 147 19.38 46.68 -16.31
N SER A 148 20.01 47.12 -15.22
CA SER A 148 19.88 48.48 -14.65
C SER A 148 21.10 49.39 -14.89
N HIS A 149 22.00 48.98 -15.78
CA HIS A 149 23.11 49.76 -16.34
C HIS A 149 22.91 49.92 -17.85
#